data_AF-A0A7W1MCF6-F1
#
_entry.id   AF-A0A7W1MCF6-F1
#
_cell.length_a   1.000
_cell.length_b   1.000
_cell.length_c   1.000
_cell.angle_alpha   90.00
_cell.angle_beta   90.00
_cell.angle_gamma   90.00
#
_symmetry.space_group_name_H-M   'P 1'
#
loop_
_entity.id
_entity.type
_entity.pdbx_description
1 polymer ?
#
loop_
_entity_poly.entity_id
_entity_poly.type
_entity_poly.pdbx_seq_one_letter_code
_entity_poly.pdbx_strand_id
1 'polypeptide(L)'
;RPKRSLLKTLLVLLVIIVSILLICAAFLPTIISSKWGNDKLVALANQEIPGSISVEKISLSWLGPQELHGIILKDLQDETLLSLKKGGTPS
;
A
#
# COMPACT_ATOMS: atom_id res chain seq x y z
N ARG A 1 20.71 -40.36 -19.29
CA ARG A 1 19.42 -39.62 -19.29
C ARG A 1 19.29 -38.65 -18.07
N PRO A 2 20.19 -37.67 -17.85
CA PRO A 2 20.14 -36.81 -16.65
C PRO A 2 19.31 -35.52 -16.80
N LYS A 3 19.03 -35.04 -18.02
CA LYS A 3 18.42 -33.71 -18.26
C LYS A 3 16.99 -33.54 -17.70
N ARG A 4 16.23 -34.64 -17.52
CA ARG A 4 14.84 -34.56 -17.05
C ARG A 4 14.70 -34.30 -15.55
N SER A 5 15.69 -34.65 -14.71
CA SER A 5 15.58 -34.37 -13.27
C SER A 5 15.95 -32.92 -12.95
N LEU A 6 16.98 -32.36 -13.61
CA LEU A 6 17.39 -30.96 -13.42
C LEU A 6 16.28 -29.97 -13.80
N LEU A 7 15.57 -30.23 -14.91
CA LEU A 7 14.47 -29.36 -15.35
C LEU A 7 13.29 -29.40 -14.37
N LYS A 8 13.02 -30.55 -13.76
CA LYS A 8 12.03 -30.68 -12.69
C LYS A 8 12.47 -29.93 -11.43
N THR A 9 13.73 -30.02 -11.02
CA THR A 9 14.25 -29.29 -9.86
C THR A 9 14.18 -27.77 -10.06
N LEU A 10 14.56 -27.27 -11.24
CA LEU A 10 14.44 -25.85 -11.58
C LEU A 10 12.98 -25.38 -11.58
N LEU A 11 12.06 -26.19 -12.11
CA LEU A 11 10.64 -25.88 -12.10
C LEU A 11 10.09 -25.82 -10.66
N VAL A 12 10.47 -26.78 -9.80
CA VAL A 12 10.09 -26.77 -8.38
C VAL A 12 10.64 -25.54 -7.67
N LEU A 13 11.92 -25.19 -7.90
CA LEU A 13 12.53 -23.99 -7.32
C LEU A 13 11.80 -22.72 -7.75
N LEU A 14 11.49 -22.60 -9.04
CA LEU A 14 10.72 -21.48 -9.58
C LEU A 14 9.34 -21.38 -8.93
N VAL A 15 8.63 -22.49 -8.81
CA VAL A 15 7.31 -22.54 -8.15
C VAL A 15 7.41 -22.11 -6.69
N ILE A 16 8.45 -22.52 -5.96
CA ILE A 16 8.68 -22.10 -4.58
C ILE A 16 8.90 -20.58 -4.51
N ILE A 17 9.77 -20.03 -5.36
CA ILE A 17 10.06 -18.59 -5.39
C ILE A 17 8.78 -17.80 -5.70
N VAL A 18 8.04 -18.20 -6.74
CA VAL A 18 6.78 -17.55 -7.10
C VAL A 18 5.76 -17.66 -5.96
N SER A 19 5.67 -18.82 -5.30
CA SER A 19 4.76 -19.00 -4.16
C SER A 19 5.10 -18.08 -2.99
N ILE A 20 6.40 -17.92 -2.68
CA ILE A 20 6.85 -17.00 -1.63
C ILE A 20 6.49 -15.56 -2.00
N LEU A 21 6.73 -15.15 -3.25
CA LEU A 21 6.38 -13.81 -3.73
C LEU A 21 4.87 -13.55 -3.64
N LEU A 22 4.04 -14.52 -4.01
CA LEU A 22 2.58 -14.42 -3.90
C LEU A 22 2.13 -14.30 -2.44
N ILE A 23 2.75 -15.03 -1.52
CA ILE A 23 2.47 -14.91 -0.09
C ILE A 23 2.84 -13.52 0.40
N CYS A 24 4.06 -13.04 0.11
CA CYS A 24 4.48 -11.69 0.47
C CYS A 24 3.55 -10.61 -0.09
N ALA A 25 3.16 -10.73 -1.36
CA ALA A 25 2.21 -9.83 -1.99
C ALA A 25 0.83 -9.88 -1.31
N ALA A 26 0.34 -11.07 -0.94
CA ALA A 26 -0.94 -11.21 -0.25
C ALA A 26 -0.98 -10.49 1.11
N PHE A 27 0.15 -10.45 1.84
CA PHE A 27 0.26 -9.75 3.12
C PHE A 27 0.59 -8.25 2.99
N LEU A 28 0.94 -7.77 1.80
CA LEU A 28 1.28 -6.37 1.56
C LEU A 28 0.21 -5.37 2.05
N PRO A 29 -1.10 -5.51 1.76
CA PRO A 29 -2.12 -4.58 2.24
C PRO A 29 -2.16 -4.51 3.77
N THR A 30 -1.94 -5.62 4.46
CA THR A 30 -1.87 -5.66 5.94
C THR A 30 -0.67 -4.89 6.46
N ILE A 31 0.48 -5.01 5.79
CA ILE A 31 1.70 -4.28 6.15
C ILE A 31 1.50 -2.77 5.90
N ILE A 32 0.97 -2.39 4.74
CA ILE A 32 0.73 -0.98 4.42
C ILE A 32 -0.30 -0.39 5.38
N SER A 33 -1.39 -1.09 5.68
CA SER A 33 -2.45 -0.61 6.58
C SER A 33 -2.03 -0.51 8.05
N SER A 34 -0.84 -1.01 8.41
CA SER A 34 -0.27 -0.80 9.73
C SER A 34 0.11 0.67 9.93
N LYS A 35 0.22 1.13 11.19
CA LYS A 35 0.63 2.50 11.48
C LYS A 35 1.95 2.88 10.79
N TRP A 36 2.95 1.99 10.89
CA TRP A 36 4.25 2.18 10.25
C TRP A 36 4.14 2.23 8.72
N GLY A 37 3.31 1.37 8.12
CA GLY A 37 3.09 1.36 6.68
C GLY A 37 2.40 2.62 6.17
N ASN A 38 1.37 3.09 6.88
CA ASN A 38 0.65 4.33 6.57
C ASN A 38 1.59 5.54 6.64
N ASP A 39 2.39 5.65 7.71
CA ASP A 39 3.35 6.74 7.87
C ASP A 39 4.36 6.77 6.71
N LYS A 40 4.83 5.60 6.26
CA LYS A 40 5.74 5.49 5.10
C LYS A 40 5.05 5.82 3.79
N LEU A 41 3.83 5.35 3.58
CA LEU A 41 3.07 5.64 2.35
C LEU A 41 2.79 7.14 2.22
N VAL A 42 2.35 7.79 3.30
CA VAL A 42 2.11 9.23 3.35
C VAL A 42 3.41 10.01 3.13
N ALA A 43 4.51 9.59 3.75
CA ALA A 43 5.81 10.22 3.53
C ALA A 43 6.29 10.13 2.07
N LEU A 44 6.08 8.98 1.41
CA LEU A 44 6.37 8.83 -0.02
C LEU A 44 5.47 9.72 -0.88
N ALA A 45 4.16 9.77 -0.59
CA ALA A 45 3.24 10.64 -1.30
C ALA A 45 3.64 12.13 -1.17
N ASN A 46 4.12 12.55 0.00
CA ASN A 46 4.60 13.91 0.24
C ASN A 46 5.87 14.28 -0.52
N GLN A 47 6.66 13.31 -0.99
CA GLN A 47 7.83 13.58 -1.82
C GLN A 47 7.46 13.87 -3.28
N GLU A 48 6.30 13.39 -3.73
CA GLU A 48 5.86 13.48 -5.12
C GLU A 48 4.95 14.69 -5.39
N ILE A 49 4.46 15.37 -4.35
CA ILE A 49 3.57 16.53 -4.50
C ILE A 49 4.22 17.82 -3.97
N PRO A 50 4.05 18.95 -4.67
CA PRO A 50 4.33 20.26 -4.10
C PRO A 50 3.24 20.60 -3.07
N GLY A 51 3.50 20.32 -1.79
CA GLY A 51 2.57 20.54 -0.68
C GLY A 51 2.72 19.49 0.41
N SER A 52 1.67 19.27 1.21
CA SER A 52 1.61 18.14 2.13
C SER A 52 0.24 17.48 2.19
N ILE A 53 0.24 16.15 2.18
CA ILE A 53 -0.90 15.31 2.46
C ILE A 53 -0.71 14.63 3.81
N SER A 54 -1.77 14.63 4.61
CA SER A 54 -1.88 13.87 5.85
C SER A 54 -3.09 12.96 5.74
N VAL A 55 -2.95 11.71 6.16
CA VAL A 55 -4.06 10.76 6.20
C VAL A 55 -4.03 10.07 7.56
N GLU A 56 -5.13 10.16 8.30
CA GLU A 56 -5.23 9.56 9.63
C GLU A 56 -5.16 8.03 9.58
N LYS A 57 -5.86 7.43 8.62
CA LYS A 57 -5.89 5.98 8.43
C LYS A 57 -6.09 5.60 6.98
N ILE A 58 -5.22 4.70 6.50
CA ILE A 58 -5.35 4.02 5.22
C ILE A 58 -5.54 2.53 5.54
N SER A 59 -6.58 1.94 4.97
CA SER A 59 -6.88 0.52 5.06
C SER A 59 -7.00 -0.03 3.65
N LEU A 60 -6.03 -0.83 3.25
CA LEU A 60 -5.99 -1.48 1.95
C LEU A 60 -6.41 -2.94 2.08
N SER A 61 -7.04 -3.46 1.03
CA SER A 61 -7.39 -4.87 0.89
C SER A 61 -7.33 -5.24 -0.58
N TRP A 62 -6.88 -6.46 -0.89
CA TRP A 62 -6.85 -6.95 -2.27
C TRP A 62 -8.24 -7.24 -2.84
N LEU A 63 -9.06 -7.93 -2.05
CA LEU A 63 -10.38 -8.43 -2.46
C LEU A 63 -11.54 -7.69 -1.77
N GLY A 64 -11.22 -6.73 -0.89
CA GLY A 64 -12.19 -5.99 -0.09
C GLY A 64 -12.18 -4.50 -0.37
N PRO A 65 -13.04 -3.73 0.32
CA PRO A 65 -13.06 -2.29 0.20
C PRO A 65 -11.75 -1.69 0.69
N GLN A 66 -11.34 -0.62 0.03
CA GLN A 66 -10.24 0.24 0.47
C GLN A 66 -10.82 1.45 1.18
N GLU A 67 -10.27 1.80 2.33
CA GLU A 67 -10.75 2.92 3.13
C GLU A 67 -9.64 3.93 3.40
N LEU A 68 -9.97 5.20 3.22
CA LEU A 68 -9.14 6.33 3.59
C LEU A 68 -9.96 7.21 4.55
N HIS A 69 -9.37 7.57 5.67
CA HIS A 69 -10.01 8.41 6.69
C HIS A 69 -9.09 9.57 7.05
N GLY A 70 -9.71 10.75 7.25
CA GLY A 70 -9.02 11.95 7.72
C GLY A 70 -7.97 12.45 6.73
N ILE A 71 -8.33 12.57 5.45
CA ILE A 71 -7.42 13.10 4.43
C ILE A 71 -7.39 14.62 4.56
N ILE A 72 -6.21 15.20 4.70
CA ILE A 72 -5.96 16.63 4.70
C ILE A 72 -4.91 16.90 3.64
N LEU A 73 -5.25 17.74 2.65
CA LEU A 73 -4.33 18.24 1.65
C LEU A 73 -4.04 19.70 1.93
N LYS A 74 -2.76 20.05 1.95
CA LYS A 74 -2.28 21.40 2.12
C LYS A 74 -1.38 21.82 0.96
N ASP A 75 -1.50 23.09 0.58
CA ASP A 75 -0.62 23.72 -0.41
C ASP A 75 0.78 24.03 0.20
N LEU A 76 1.70 24.51 -0.64
CA LEU A 76 3.02 25.02 -0.29
C LEU A 76 2.99 26.14 0.78
N GLN A 77 1.86 26.84 0.91
CA GLN A 77 1.64 27.90 1.91
C GLN A 77 1.04 27.38 3.22
N ASP A 78 0.95 26.05 3.39
CA ASP A 78 0.32 25.35 4.52
C ASP A 78 -1.20 25.62 4.65
N GLU A 79 -1.81 26.21 3.62
CA GLU A 79 -3.26 26.38 3.53
C GLU A 79 -3.93 25.05 3.22
N THR A 80 -4.97 24.70 4.00
CA THR A 80 -5.73 23.46 3.79
C THR A 80 -6.64 23.61 2.58
N LEU A 81 -6.26 22.98 1.47
CA LEU A 81 -7.03 22.98 0.23
C LEU A 81 -8.24 22.04 0.31
N LEU A 82 -8.06 20.86 0.93
CA LEU A 82 -9.10 19.84 1.01
C LEU A 82 -9.01 19.10 2.35
N SER A 83 -10.17 18.89 2.97
CA SER A 83 -10.31 18.06 4.17
C SER A 83 -11.48 17.10 3.98
N LEU A 84 -11.18 15.80 3.90
CA LEU A 84 -12.17 14.75 3.72
C LEU A 84 -12.27 13.91 5.00
N LYS A 85 -13.37 14.12 5.73
CA LYS A 85 -13.74 13.32 6.90
C LYS A 85 -14.94 12.44 6.55
N LYS A 86 -14.78 11.12 6.61
CA LYS A 86 -15.90 10.18 6.45
C LYS A 86 -16.85 10.35 7.65
N GLY A 87 -17.94 11.08 7.45
CA GLY A 87 -18.99 11.33 8.46
C GLY A 87 -19.49 12.78 8.62
N GLY A 88 -19.13 13.72 7.75
CA GLY A 88 -19.65 15.09 7.81
C GLY A 88 -20.29 15.50 6.48
N THR A 89 -21.62 15.64 6.48
CA THR A 89 -22.33 16.51 5.54
C THR A 89 -21.62 17.87 5.46
N PRO A 90 -21.39 18.42 4.25
CA PRO A 90 -20.99 19.82 4.14
C PRO A 90 -22.07 20.67 4.83
N SER A 91 -21.68 21.43 5.84
CA SER A 91 -22.51 22.47 6.47
C SER A 91 -21.98 23.82 6.04
#